data_AF-X1TUM6-F1
#
_entry.id   AF-X1TUM6-F1
#
_cell.length_a   1.000
_cell.length_b   1.000
_cell.length_c   1.000
_cell.angle_alpha   90.00
_cell.angle_beta   90.00
_cell.angle_gamma   90.00
#
_symmetry.space_group_name_H-M   'P 1'
#
loop_
_entity.id
_entity.type
_entity.pdbx_description
1 polymer ?
#
loop_
_entity_poly.entity_id
_entity_poly.type
_entity_poly.pdbx_seq_one_letter_code
_entity_poly.pdbx_strand_id
1 'polypeptide(L)'
;QPKITFSPTETCFLMAYKNATGKDEKIALTTDEISKRFENITDDEVRLMGFDPEMMHPKNLVFWHLPVLPPVDRPYVIADGMTCDDDITIQYQEIIKINNHLANPNTPQNKRQKYHQSIKFRVKALFDNSQNKAKHTNGRPFKGFKKRISGKEGQVRSNLMGKRVEEAARTVIGPDPTLKTGQIAIPPQVAKILTVTENINKYNLEEMQLLVDKDLCNVVTRGKSRINLKYATRTNG
;
A
#
# COMPACT_ATOMS: atom_id res chain seq x y z
N GLN A 1 35.68 19.28 17.16
CA GLN A 1 34.49 18.44 17.35
C GLN A 1 34.64 17.17 16.53
N PRO A 2 34.19 16.00 17.01
CA PRO A 2 34.27 14.76 16.26
C PRO A 2 33.43 14.86 14.98
N LYS A 3 33.99 14.42 13.85
CA LYS A 3 33.30 14.48 12.56
C LYS A 3 32.33 13.31 12.48
N ILE A 4 31.05 13.60 12.33
CA ILE A 4 30.02 12.57 12.11
C ILE A 4 29.84 12.40 10.61
N THR A 5 29.94 11.17 10.14
CA THR A 5 29.75 10.81 8.74
C THR A 5 28.72 9.70 8.62
N PHE A 6 27.78 9.85 7.69
CA PHE A 6 26.84 8.79 7.36
C PHE A 6 27.50 7.80 6.39
N SER A 7 27.41 6.50 6.71
CA SER A 7 27.85 5.42 5.82
C SER A 7 26.66 4.83 5.07
N PRO A 8 26.53 5.02 3.73
CA PRO A 8 25.40 4.49 2.97
C PRO A 8 25.35 2.97 2.89
N THR A 9 26.51 2.30 2.98
CA THR A 9 26.66 0.85 2.89
C THR A 9 26.17 0.14 4.15
N GLU A 10 26.61 0.62 5.30
CA GLU A 10 26.25 0.06 6.62
C GLU A 10 24.95 0.67 7.16
N THR A 11 24.48 1.78 6.58
CA THR A 11 23.34 2.56 7.06
C THR A 11 23.44 2.87 8.55
N CYS A 12 24.64 3.28 8.97
CA CYS A 12 24.97 3.70 10.32
C CYS A 12 25.62 5.09 10.26
N PHE A 13 25.51 5.83 11.37
CA PHE A 13 26.27 7.04 11.57
C PHE A 13 27.58 6.69 12.28
N LEU A 14 28.70 7.09 11.70
CA LEU A 14 30.03 6.87 12.24
C LEU A 14 30.55 8.19 12.82
N MET A 15 31.06 8.14 14.04
CA MET A 15 31.77 9.23 14.68
C MET A 15 33.27 8.97 14.57
N ALA A 16 33.98 9.86 13.88
CA ALA A 16 35.43 9.78 13.74
C ALA A 16 36.11 10.57 14.88
N TYR A 17 37.04 9.91 15.58
CA TYR A 17 37.91 10.51 16.60
C TYR A 17 39.38 10.23 16.27
N LYS A 18 40.24 11.18 16.65
CA LYS A 18 41.69 11.00 16.57
C LYS A 18 42.17 10.36 17.86
N ASN A 19 42.78 9.18 17.75
CA ASN A 19 43.44 8.56 18.88
C ASN A 19 44.71 9.30 19.30
N ALA A 20 45.22 8.99 20.50
CA ALA A 20 46.49 9.51 21.00
C ALA A 20 47.69 9.22 20.07
N THR A 21 47.56 8.22 19.18
CA THR A 21 48.52 7.84 18.14
C THR A 21 48.29 8.54 16.78
N GLY A 22 47.35 9.48 16.70
CA GLY A 22 47.05 10.25 15.48
C GLY A 22 46.25 9.50 14.40
N LYS A 23 45.89 8.22 14.63
CA LYS A 23 45.00 7.47 13.72
C LYS A 23 43.54 7.81 13.94
N ASP A 24 42.79 7.94 12.84
CA ASP A 24 41.35 8.15 12.85
C ASP A 24 40.64 6.81 13.12
N GLU A 25 40.01 6.67 14.28
CA GLU A 25 39.11 5.56 14.57
C GLU A 25 37.65 5.99 14.39
N LYS A 26 36.82 5.04 13.94
CA LYS A 26 35.40 5.26 13.63
C LYS A 26 34.55 4.38 14.53
N ILE A 27 33.77 4.99 15.42
CA ILE A 27 32.77 4.28 16.24
C ILE A 27 31.38 4.49 15.61
N ALA A 28 30.61 3.42 15.51
CA ALA A 28 29.20 3.50 15.12
C ALA A 28 28.35 4.04 16.27
N LEU A 29 27.63 5.13 16.03
CA LEU A 29 26.68 5.72 16.96
C LEU A 29 25.50 4.79 17.21
N THR A 30 25.10 4.67 18.46
CA THR A 30 23.91 3.91 18.83
C THR A 30 22.65 4.73 18.58
N THR A 31 21.50 4.06 18.45
CA THR A 31 20.21 4.73 18.24
C THR A 31 19.83 5.60 19.43
N ASP A 32 20.17 5.18 20.65
CA ASP A 32 19.85 5.92 21.88
C ASP A 32 20.67 7.21 21.98
N GLU A 33 21.96 7.17 21.59
CA GLU A 33 22.80 8.36 21.49
C GLU A 33 22.27 9.37 20.48
N ILE A 34 21.74 8.88 19.35
CA ILE A 34 21.13 9.74 18.33
C ILE A 34 19.86 10.38 18.87
N SER A 35 18.98 9.61 19.54
CA SER A 35 17.75 10.16 20.13
C SER A 35 18.05 11.25 21.16
N LYS A 36 18.98 10.99 22.08
CA LYS A 36 19.39 11.98 23.10
C LYS A 36 19.92 13.26 22.49
N ARG A 37 20.66 13.17 21.39
CA ARG A 37 21.14 14.34 20.65
C ARG A 37 20.00 15.11 19.98
N PHE A 38 19.01 14.42 19.41
CA PHE A 38 17.83 15.03 18.80
C PHE A 38 16.85 15.63 19.81
N GLU A 39 16.80 15.10 21.03
CA GLU A 39 16.03 15.65 22.15
C GLU A 39 16.62 16.95 22.70
N ASN A 40 17.94 17.13 22.59
CA ASN A 40 18.63 18.33 23.05
C ASN A 40 18.55 19.52 22.07
N ILE A 41 17.97 19.33 20.88
CA ILE A 41 17.81 20.42 19.90
C ILE A 41 16.63 21.29 20.34
N THR A 42 16.84 22.60 20.40
CA THR A 42 15.80 23.57 20.78
C THR A 42 14.85 23.86 19.62
N ASP A 43 13.60 24.24 19.92
CA ASP A 43 12.59 24.53 18.88
C ASP A 43 13.02 25.64 17.90
N ASP A 44 13.80 26.60 18.36
CA ASP A 44 14.33 27.67 17.51
C ASP A 44 15.40 27.16 16.53
N GLU A 45 16.25 26.22 16.96
CA GLU A 45 17.18 25.53 16.07
C GLU A 45 16.45 24.64 15.06
N VAL A 46 15.35 23.99 15.48
CA VAL A 46 14.50 23.20 14.58
C VAL A 46 13.89 24.09 13.49
N ARG A 47 13.38 25.28 13.85
CA ARG A 47 12.89 26.27 12.88
C ARG A 47 14.00 26.76 11.95
N LEU A 48 15.20 26.99 12.47
CA LEU A 48 16.36 27.40 11.68
C LEU A 48 16.77 26.33 10.65
N MET A 49 16.60 25.04 10.98
CA MET A 49 16.82 23.92 10.04
C MET A 49 15.72 23.81 8.98
N GLY A 50 14.65 24.60 9.06
CA GLY A 50 13.52 24.58 8.14
C GLY A 50 12.45 23.54 8.50
N PHE A 51 12.46 23.02 9.72
CA PHE A 51 11.43 22.13 10.22
C PHE A 51 10.41 22.88 11.08
N ASP A 52 9.18 22.40 11.08
CA ASP A 52 8.15 22.87 12.01
C ASP A 52 8.25 22.06 13.33
N PRO A 53 8.51 22.69 14.49
CA PRO A 53 8.62 21.99 15.77
C PRO A 53 7.38 21.19 16.16
N GLU A 54 6.18 21.65 15.77
CA GLU A 54 4.92 20.98 16.13
C GLU A 54 4.68 19.74 15.28
N MET A 55 4.90 19.83 13.96
CA MET A 55 4.67 18.70 13.05
C MET A 55 5.85 17.73 12.97
N MET A 56 7.09 18.23 12.90
CA MET A 56 8.25 17.41 12.54
C MET A 56 9.50 17.78 13.34
N HIS A 57 9.43 17.60 14.66
CA HIS A 57 10.62 17.66 15.50
C HIS A 57 11.60 16.50 15.16
N PRO A 58 12.92 16.73 15.04
CA PRO A 58 13.91 15.70 14.68
C PRO A 58 13.87 14.43 15.55
N LYS A 59 13.51 14.56 16.84
CA LYS A 59 13.27 13.43 17.75
C LYS A 59 12.27 12.41 17.20
N ASN A 60 11.28 12.85 16.42
CA ASN A 60 10.23 12.01 15.84
C ASN A 60 10.72 11.19 14.62
N LEU A 61 11.92 11.47 14.09
CA LEU A 61 12.54 10.68 13.02
C LEU A 61 13.05 9.32 13.52
N VAL A 62 13.23 9.16 14.83
CA VAL A 62 13.57 7.89 15.47
C VAL A 62 12.28 7.16 15.84
N PHE A 63 12.07 5.99 15.23
CA PHE A 63 10.88 5.18 15.51
C PHE A 63 10.95 4.51 16.88
N TRP A 64 10.15 4.98 17.83
CA TRP A 64 9.87 4.28 19.10
C TRP A 64 8.66 3.35 18.99
N HIS A 65 7.64 3.80 18.26
CA HIS A 65 6.39 3.07 18.06
C HIS A 65 6.17 2.89 16.56
N LEU A 66 6.04 1.63 16.14
CA LEU A 66 5.77 1.30 14.74
C LEU A 66 4.26 1.09 14.55
N PRO A 67 3.55 1.94 13.79
CA PRO A 67 2.13 1.71 13.52
C PRO A 67 1.93 0.45 12.67
N VAL A 68 0.90 -0.32 13.04
CA VAL A 68 0.52 -1.55 12.35
C VAL A 68 -0.70 -1.27 11.48
N LEU A 69 -0.61 -1.58 10.19
CA LEU A 69 -1.72 -1.39 9.26
C LEU A 69 -2.90 -2.32 9.59
N PRO A 70 -4.15 -1.87 9.40
CA PRO A 70 -5.33 -2.72 9.57
C PRO A 70 -5.38 -3.85 8.53
N PRO A 71 -6.20 -4.90 8.75
CA PRO A 71 -6.31 -6.04 7.82
C PRO A 71 -6.74 -5.67 6.40
N VAL A 72 -7.52 -4.59 6.23
CA VAL A 72 -7.98 -4.12 4.90
C VAL A 72 -6.82 -3.71 3.99
N ASP A 73 -5.72 -3.22 4.56
CA ASP A 73 -4.52 -2.83 3.81
C ASP A 73 -3.54 -3.99 3.61
N ARG A 74 -3.81 -5.14 4.25
CA ARG A 74 -2.99 -6.35 4.25
C ARG A 74 -3.85 -7.60 4.03
N PRO A 75 -4.57 -7.69 2.89
CA PRO A 75 -5.49 -8.78 2.64
C PRO A 75 -4.75 -10.12 2.52
N TYR A 76 -5.30 -11.16 3.13
CA TYR A 76 -4.86 -12.53 2.92
C TYR A 76 -5.60 -13.15 1.72
N VAL A 77 -5.01 -14.19 1.14
CA VAL A 77 -5.60 -14.93 0.02
C VAL A 77 -5.77 -16.38 0.44
N ILE A 78 -6.94 -16.97 0.17
CA ILE A 78 -7.15 -18.41 0.36
C ILE A 78 -6.85 -19.09 -0.97
N ALA A 79 -5.84 -19.96 -1.01
CA ALA A 79 -5.48 -20.77 -2.16
C ALA A 79 -5.42 -22.24 -1.73
N ASP A 80 -6.10 -23.13 -2.45
CA ASP A 80 -6.13 -24.58 -2.18
C ASP A 80 -6.47 -24.96 -0.71
N GLY A 81 -7.37 -24.21 -0.09
CA GLY A 81 -7.77 -24.41 1.30
C GLY A 81 -6.75 -23.91 2.34
N MET A 82 -5.61 -23.38 1.90
CA MET A 82 -4.62 -22.74 2.76
C MET A 82 -4.73 -21.22 2.72
N THR A 83 -4.60 -20.59 3.90
CA THR A 83 -4.53 -19.14 4.03
C THR A 83 -3.10 -18.66 3.79
N CYS A 84 -2.91 -17.87 2.74
CA CYS A 84 -1.67 -17.18 2.42
C CYS A 84 -1.78 -15.72 2.90
N ASP A 85 -1.05 -15.39 3.96
CA ASP A 85 -0.98 -14.03 4.48
C ASP A 85 -0.24 -13.07 3.54
N ASP A 86 -0.59 -11.78 3.62
CA ASP A 86 0.13 -10.73 2.91
C ASP A 86 1.60 -10.64 3.36
N ASP A 87 2.49 -10.29 2.43
CA ASP A 87 3.91 -10.09 2.69
C ASP A 87 4.12 -9.23 3.96
N ILE A 88 3.44 -8.07 4.07
CA ILE A 88 3.59 -7.13 5.20
C ILE A 88 3.25 -7.80 6.53
N THR A 89 2.23 -8.66 6.56
CA THR A 89 1.81 -9.38 7.76
C THR A 89 2.91 -10.31 8.25
N ILE A 90 3.54 -11.06 7.34
CA ILE A 90 4.67 -11.92 7.66
C ILE A 90 5.83 -11.09 8.23
N GLN A 91 6.09 -9.91 7.66
CA GLN A 91 7.16 -9.04 8.16
C GLN A 91 6.86 -8.44 9.54
N TYR A 92 5.61 -8.07 9.83
CA TYR A 92 5.22 -7.64 11.17
C TYR A 92 5.37 -8.75 12.20
N GLN A 93 4.98 -9.99 11.86
CA GLN A 93 5.18 -11.14 12.74
C GLN A 93 6.66 -11.31 13.11
N GLU A 94 7.57 -11.21 12.14
CA GLU A 94 9.01 -11.30 12.40
C GLU A 94 9.53 -10.15 13.28
N ILE A 95 9.05 -8.92 13.07
CA ILE A 95 9.40 -7.76 13.92
C ILE A 95 8.93 -7.99 15.36
N ILE A 96 7.70 -8.46 15.55
CA ILE A 96 7.12 -8.73 16.87
C ILE A 96 7.89 -9.84 17.58
N LYS A 97 8.25 -10.94 16.88
CA LYS A 97 9.06 -12.02 17.43
C LYS A 97 10.41 -11.49 17.95
N ILE A 98 11.11 -10.69 17.15
CA ILE A 98 12.40 -10.10 17.56
C ILE A 98 12.23 -9.15 18.74
N ASN A 99 11.17 -8.34 18.74
CA ASN A 99 10.87 -7.41 19.83
C ASN A 99 10.61 -8.16 21.15
N ASN A 100 9.85 -9.25 21.11
CA ASN A 100 9.60 -10.08 22.29
C ASN A 100 10.90 -10.71 22.84
N HIS A 101 11.81 -11.14 21.96
CA HIS A 101 13.14 -11.62 22.38
C HIS A 101 14.02 -10.52 23.01
N LEU A 102 13.91 -9.28 22.52
CA LEU A 102 14.61 -8.12 23.10
C LEU A 102 14.03 -7.68 24.44
N ALA A 103 12.71 -7.83 24.64
CA ALA A 103 12.03 -7.53 25.89
C ALA A 103 12.38 -8.53 27.01
N ASN A 104 12.73 -9.77 26.67
CA ASN A 104 13.11 -10.78 27.64
C ASN A 104 14.46 -10.46 28.32
N PRO A 105 14.51 -10.31 29.66
CA PRO A 105 15.73 -9.94 30.38
C PRO A 105 16.79 -11.06 30.37
N ASN A 106 16.36 -12.31 30.18
CA ASN A 106 17.23 -13.49 30.17
C ASN A 106 18.05 -13.64 28.87
N THR A 107 17.88 -12.74 27.90
CA THR A 107 18.60 -12.82 26.62
C THR A 107 20.06 -12.35 26.79
N PRO A 108 21.06 -13.20 26.48
CA PRO A 108 22.47 -12.83 26.55
C PRO A 108 22.81 -11.59 25.71
N GLN A 109 23.76 -10.77 26.18
CA GLN A 109 24.13 -9.51 25.53
C GLN A 109 24.60 -9.70 24.06
N ASN A 110 25.34 -10.76 23.78
CA ASN A 110 25.76 -11.12 22.41
C ASN A 110 24.56 -11.40 21.48
N LYS A 111 23.49 -12.02 22.00
CA LYS A 111 22.27 -12.25 21.23
C LYS A 111 21.47 -10.96 21.09
N ARG A 112 21.41 -10.11 22.12
CA ARG A 112 20.74 -8.80 22.06
C ARG A 112 21.30 -7.93 20.94
N GLN A 113 22.63 -7.86 20.78
CA GLN A 113 23.24 -7.08 19.70
C GLN A 113 22.82 -7.59 18.32
N LYS A 114 22.75 -8.92 18.12
CA LYS A 114 22.26 -9.52 16.87
C LYS A 114 20.78 -9.21 16.64
N TYR A 115 19.94 -9.28 17.66
CA TYR A 115 18.52 -8.92 17.56
C TYR A 115 18.33 -7.43 17.23
N HIS A 116 19.14 -6.53 17.79
CA HIS A 116 19.14 -5.11 17.42
C HIS A 116 19.50 -4.87 15.95
N GLN A 117 20.46 -5.61 15.40
CA GLN A 117 20.77 -5.52 13.96
C GLN A 117 19.63 -6.10 13.11
N SER A 118 19.03 -7.22 13.55
CA SER A 118 17.92 -7.86 12.86
C SER A 118 16.66 -6.99 12.83
N ILE A 119 16.28 -6.36 13.94
CA ILE A 119 15.11 -5.47 13.98
C ILE A 119 15.32 -4.24 13.09
N LYS A 120 16.51 -3.63 13.11
CA LYS A 120 16.86 -2.51 12.20
C LYS A 120 16.73 -2.93 10.74
N PHE A 121 17.25 -4.10 10.39
CA PHE A 121 17.13 -4.64 9.04
C PHE A 121 15.67 -4.91 8.64
N ARG A 122 14.88 -5.52 9.52
CA ARG A 122 13.47 -5.85 9.26
C ARG A 122 12.59 -4.61 9.12
N VAL A 123 12.77 -3.61 9.99
CA VAL A 123 12.05 -2.33 9.88
C VAL A 123 12.46 -1.59 8.60
N LYS A 124 13.75 -1.53 8.28
CA LYS A 124 14.22 -0.95 7.01
C LYS A 124 13.59 -1.62 5.80
N ALA A 125 13.59 -2.95 5.76
CA ALA A 125 13.02 -3.73 4.66
C ALA A 125 11.50 -3.57 4.53
N LEU A 126 10.78 -3.33 5.65
CA LEU A 126 9.35 -3.05 5.65
C LEU A 126 9.03 -1.79 4.81
N PHE A 127 9.81 -0.73 4.99
CA PHE A 127 9.64 0.53 4.22
C PHE A 127 10.25 0.43 2.81
N ASP A 128 11.53 0.05 2.71
CA ASP A 128 12.27 -0.01 1.45
C ASP A 128 13.09 -1.30 1.34
N ASN A 129 12.64 -2.19 0.45
CA ASN A 129 13.35 -3.40 0.04
C ASN A 129 13.78 -3.36 -1.44
N SER A 130 14.15 -2.19 -1.96
CA SER A 130 14.62 -2.03 -3.34
C SER A 130 15.86 -2.89 -3.68
N GLN A 131 16.71 -3.14 -2.69
CA GLN A 131 17.91 -3.99 -2.83
C GLN A 131 17.60 -5.50 -2.74
N ASN A 132 16.33 -5.91 -2.57
CA ASN A 132 15.89 -7.31 -2.46
C ASN A 132 16.68 -8.15 -1.44
N LYS A 133 17.16 -7.51 -0.37
CA LYS A 133 17.95 -8.17 0.69
C LYS A 133 17.07 -9.01 1.60
N ALA A 134 15.84 -8.54 1.88
CA ALA A 134 14.86 -9.32 2.61
C ALA A 134 14.07 -10.20 1.64
N LYS A 135 14.17 -11.52 1.84
CA LYS A 135 13.51 -12.55 1.04
C LYS A 135 12.69 -13.45 1.96
N HIS A 136 11.63 -14.00 1.41
CA HIS A 136 10.89 -15.10 2.01
C HIS A 136 11.72 -16.39 1.97
N THR A 137 11.26 -17.41 2.71
CA THR A 137 11.89 -18.74 2.73
C THR A 137 11.98 -19.37 1.33
N ASN A 138 11.03 -19.05 0.46
CA ASN A 138 11.01 -19.49 -0.94
C ASN A 138 11.93 -18.66 -1.87
N GLY A 139 12.75 -17.75 -1.33
CA GLY A 139 13.67 -16.91 -2.11
C GLY A 139 13.03 -15.73 -2.83
N ARG A 140 11.69 -15.61 -2.85
CA ARG A 140 10.99 -14.45 -3.40
C ARG A 140 11.28 -13.21 -2.54
N PRO A 141 11.61 -12.06 -3.13
CA PRO A 141 11.81 -10.83 -2.37
C PRO A 141 10.49 -10.31 -1.80
N PHE A 142 10.53 -9.84 -0.56
CA PHE A 142 9.41 -9.23 0.13
C PHE A 142 8.99 -7.89 -0.52
N LYS A 143 7.69 -7.64 -0.71
CA LYS A 143 7.16 -6.38 -1.25
C LYS A 143 6.81 -5.38 -0.12
N GLY A 144 7.75 -4.50 0.20
CA GLY A 144 7.57 -3.41 1.18
C GLY A 144 6.74 -2.22 0.68
N PHE A 145 6.53 -1.24 1.57
CA PHE A 145 5.64 -0.08 1.32
C PHE A 145 6.03 0.73 0.09
N LYS A 146 7.32 1.05 -0.08
CA LYS A 146 7.80 1.83 -1.23
C LYS A 146 7.40 1.17 -2.55
N LYS A 147 7.56 -0.15 -2.69
CA LYS A 147 7.22 -0.89 -3.92
C LYS A 147 5.71 -1.04 -4.12
N ARG A 148 4.90 -0.89 -3.07
CA ARG A 148 3.43 -0.84 -3.19
C ARG A 148 2.95 0.52 -3.64
N ILE A 149 3.54 1.60 -3.14
CA ILE A 149 3.11 2.97 -3.46
C ILE A 149 3.68 3.40 -4.83
N SER A 150 4.97 3.20 -5.03
CA SER A 150 5.71 3.64 -6.21
C SER A 150 5.82 2.56 -7.29
N GLY A 151 6.06 2.99 -8.53
CA GLY A 151 6.28 2.12 -9.68
C GLY A 151 5.10 2.04 -10.63
N LYS A 152 5.29 1.32 -11.75
CA LYS A 152 4.28 1.15 -12.80
C LYS A 152 3.02 0.44 -12.29
N GLU A 153 3.20 -0.61 -11.51
CA GLU A 153 2.15 -1.39 -10.85
C GLU A 153 1.92 -0.93 -9.39
N GLY A 154 2.38 0.26 -9.04
CA GLY A 154 2.16 0.85 -7.72
C GLY A 154 0.74 1.40 -7.58
N GLN A 155 0.28 1.57 -6.35
CA GLN A 155 -1.06 2.09 -6.02
C GLN A 155 -1.32 3.45 -6.67
N VAL A 156 -0.34 4.37 -6.63
CA VAL A 156 -0.55 5.72 -7.18
C VAL A 156 -0.79 5.69 -8.68
N ARG A 157 0.06 4.99 -9.44
CA ARG A 157 -0.06 4.99 -10.89
C ARG A 157 -1.12 4.01 -11.41
N SER A 158 -1.19 2.81 -10.85
CA SER A 158 -2.10 1.77 -11.32
C SER A 158 -3.53 1.98 -10.82
N ASN A 159 -3.72 2.49 -9.59
CA ASN A 159 -5.07 2.54 -9.01
C ASN A 159 -5.64 3.96 -8.97
N LEU A 160 -4.81 5.00 -8.80
CA LEU A 160 -5.29 6.39 -8.83
C LEU A 160 -5.23 7.01 -10.24
N MET A 161 -4.13 6.83 -10.99
CA MET A 161 -4.01 7.44 -12.33
C MET A 161 -4.67 6.62 -13.45
N GLY A 162 -4.80 5.31 -13.29
CA GLY A 162 -5.22 4.40 -14.37
C GLY A 162 -6.05 3.23 -13.89
N LYS A 163 -7.24 3.51 -13.35
CA LYS A 163 -8.13 2.47 -12.82
C LYS A 163 -8.87 1.73 -13.94
N ARG A 164 -9.13 0.44 -13.74
CA ARG A 164 -10.13 -0.27 -14.54
C ARG A 164 -11.52 0.31 -14.26
N VAL A 165 -12.26 0.56 -15.33
CA VAL A 165 -13.63 1.06 -15.26
C VAL A 165 -14.58 -0.07 -15.60
N GLU A 166 -15.73 -0.08 -14.92
CA GLU A 166 -16.87 -0.91 -15.31
C GLU A 166 -17.61 -0.25 -16.48
N GLU A 167 -18.53 -0.99 -17.13
CA GLU A 167 -19.37 -0.49 -18.23
C GLU A 167 -18.61 -0.04 -19.49
N ALA A 168 -17.46 -0.66 -19.77
CA ALA A 168 -16.70 -0.45 -20.99
C ALA A 168 -16.58 -1.75 -21.80
N ALA A 169 -16.57 -1.63 -23.13
CA ALA A 169 -16.34 -2.74 -24.06
C ALA A 169 -15.24 -2.39 -25.06
N ARG A 170 -14.53 -3.41 -25.55
CA ARG A 170 -13.48 -3.26 -26.56
C ARG A 170 -13.68 -4.29 -27.66
N THR A 171 -13.64 -3.85 -28.91
CA THR A 171 -13.71 -4.70 -30.10
C THR A 171 -12.84 -4.14 -31.24
N VAL A 172 -12.69 -4.91 -32.32
CA VAL A 172 -12.00 -4.49 -33.54
C VAL A 172 -12.92 -3.57 -34.35
N ILE A 173 -12.35 -2.49 -34.90
CA ILE A 173 -13.08 -1.55 -35.76
C ILE A 173 -13.19 -2.08 -37.19
N GLY A 174 -14.31 -1.82 -37.84
CA GLY A 174 -14.54 -2.10 -39.26
C GLY A 174 -15.12 -0.87 -39.98
N PRO A 175 -14.77 -0.63 -41.26
CA PRO A 175 -15.33 0.48 -42.01
C PRO A 175 -16.79 0.20 -42.42
N ASP A 176 -17.68 1.17 -42.25
CA ASP A 176 -19.07 1.11 -42.73
C ASP A 176 -19.46 2.44 -43.39
N PRO A 177 -19.69 2.48 -44.71
CA PRO A 177 -20.03 3.70 -45.43
C PRO A 177 -21.47 4.18 -45.20
N THR A 178 -22.33 3.39 -44.55
CA THR A 178 -23.75 3.75 -44.33
C THR A 178 -23.96 4.64 -43.11
N LEU A 179 -22.98 4.72 -42.21
CA LEU A 179 -23.05 5.49 -40.97
C LEU A 179 -22.79 6.99 -41.20
N LYS A 180 -23.55 7.84 -40.51
CA LYS A 180 -23.32 9.29 -40.51
C LYS A 180 -22.15 9.67 -39.62
N THR A 181 -21.52 10.82 -39.89
CA THR A 181 -20.48 11.38 -39.02
C THR A 181 -21.00 11.57 -37.60
N GLY A 182 -20.28 11.01 -36.62
CA GLY A 182 -20.67 11.02 -35.20
C GLY A 182 -21.49 9.81 -34.74
N GLN A 183 -21.84 8.88 -35.64
CA GLN A 183 -22.46 7.61 -35.27
C GLN A 183 -21.41 6.50 -35.15
N ILE A 184 -21.72 5.52 -34.30
CA ILE A 184 -20.95 4.29 -34.16
C ILE A 184 -21.90 3.09 -34.12
N ALA A 185 -21.60 2.06 -34.91
CA ALA A 185 -22.32 0.79 -34.84
C ALA A 185 -21.80 -0.02 -33.65
N ILE A 186 -22.71 -0.45 -32.78
CA ILE A 186 -22.39 -1.30 -31.63
C ILE A 186 -22.88 -2.73 -31.93
N PRO A 187 -22.03 -3.76 -31.79
CA PRO A 187 -22.46 -5.14 -31.97
C PRO A 187 -23.61 -5.50 -31.02
N PRO A 188 -24.64 -6.24 -31.47
CA PRO A 188 -25.77 -6.62 -30.63
C PRO A 188 -25.37 -7.35 -29.35
N GLN A 189 -24.28 -8.11 -29.37
CA GLN A 189 -23.74 -8.81 -28.19
C GLN A 189 -23.25 -7.83 -27.12
N VAL A 190 -22.61 -6.73 -27.54
CA VAL A 190 -22.12 -5.69 -26.62
C VAL A 190 -23.29 -4.87 -26.09
N ALA A 191 -24.23 -4.48 -26.97
CA ALA A 191 -25.40 -3.70 -26.60
C ALA A 191 -26.31 -4.41 -25.58
N LYS A 192 -26.36 -5.75 -25.58
CA LYS A 192 -27.10 -6.54 -24.58
C LYS A 192 -26.44 -6.59 -23.21
N ILE A 193 -25.13 -6.36 -23.13
CA ILE A 193 -24.36 -6.45 -21.88
C ILE A 193 -24.24 -5.07 -21.24
N LEU A 194 -23.99 -4.03 -22.04
CA LEU A 194 -23.89 -2.66 -21.54
C LEU A 194 -25.27 -2.14 -21.13
N THR A 195 -25.34 -1.62 -19.90
CA THR A 195 -26.58 -1.08 -19.34
C THR A 195 -26.42 0.38 -19.03
N VAL A 196 -27.49 1.16 -19.21
CA VAL A 196 -27.59 2.54 -18.74
C VAL A 196 -28.64 2.58 -17.64
N THR A 197 -28.34 3.28 -16.55
CA THR A 197 -29.29 3.49 -15.47
C THR A 197 -30.14 4.72 -15.77
N GLU A 198 -31.45 4.53 -15.89
CA GLU A 198 -32.41 5.63 -16.04
C GLU A 198 -33.29 5.75 -14.80
N ASN A 199 -33.54 6.99 -14.40
CA ASN A 199 -34.49 7.28 -13.34
C ASN A 199 -35.91 7.30 -13.90
N ILE A 200 -36.82 6.63 -13.19
CA ILE A 200 -38.22 6.53 -13.60
C ILE A 200 -38.95 7.85 -13.25
N ASN A 201 -39.56 8.43 -14.27
CA ASN A 201 -40.37 9.63 -14.26
C ASN A 201 -41.75 9.34 -14.85
N LYS A 202 -42.69 10.29 -14.76
CA LYS A 202 -44.03 10.13 -15.33
C LYS A 202 -44.03 9.93 -16.86
N TYR A 203 -43.01 10.45 -17.54
CA TYR A 203 -42.92 10.43 -19.01
C TYR A 203 -42.34 9.12 -19.58
N ASN A 204 -41.44 8.45 -18.87
CA ASN A 204 -40.77 7.22 -19.33
C ASN A 204 -41.32 5.95 -18.64
N LEU A 205 -42.30 6.09 -17.73
CA LEU A 205 -42.85 4.98 -16.97
C LEU A 205 -43.37 3.86 -17.88
N GLU A 206 -44.16 4.21 -18.89
CA GLU A 206 -44.77 3.25 -19.82
C GLU A 206 -43.71 2.52 -20.65
N GLU A 207 -42.71 3.25 -21.13
CA GLU A 207 -41.62 2.70 -21.92
C GLU A 207 -40.73 1.77 -21.09
N MET A 208 -40.36 2.18 -19.88
CA MET A 208 -39.56 1.36 -18.96
C MET A 208 -40.30 0.10 -18.53
N GLN A 209 -41.61 0.20 -18.25
CA GLN A 209 -42.42 -0.97 -17.93
C GLN A 209 -42.43 -1.98 -19.10
N LEU A 210 -42.59 -1.49 -20.32
CA LEU A 210 -42.55 -2.32 -21.52
C LEU A 210 -41.18 -3.00 -21.72
N LEU A 211 -40.07 -2.32 -21.41
CA LEU A 211 -38.73 -2.93 -21.46
C LEU A 211 -38.54 -4.03 -20.41
N VAL A 212 -39.10 -3.85 -19.22
CA VAL A 212 -39.13 -4.88 -18.17
C VAL A 212 -39.96 -6.07 -18.63
N ASP A 213 -41.15 -5.83 -19.19
CA ASP A 213 -42.05 -6.88 -19.65
C ASP A 213 -41.41 -7.71 -20.77
N LYS A 214 -40.70 -7.05 -21.71
CA LYS A 214 -39.93 -7.69 -22.80
C LYS A 214 -38.62 -8.36 -22.38
N ASP A 215 -38.28 -8.35 -21.09
CA ASP A 215 -37.05 -8.94 -20.54
C ASP A 215 -35.75 -8.35 -21.14
N LEU A 216 -35.80 -7.07 -21.52
CA LEU A 216 -34.65 -6.33 -22.05
C LEU A 216 -33.91 -5.54 -20.95
N CYS A 217 -34.43 -5.54 -19.72
CA CYS A 217 -33.82 -4.92 -18.56
C CYS A 217 -33.15 -5.97 -17.67
N ASN A 218 -31.92 -5.69 -17.22
CA ASN A 218 -31.18 -6.62 -16.36
C ASN A 218 -31.53 -6.44 -14.88
N VAL A 219 -31.70 -5.19 -14.43
CA VAL A 219 -31.78 -4.86 -13.00
C VAL A 219 -32.73 -3.70 -12.78
N VAL A 220 -33.62 -3.86 -11.80
CA VAL A 220 -34.44 -2.77 -11.27
C VAL A 220 -33.99 -2.45 -9.86
N THR A 221 -33.72 -1.18 -9.58
CA THR A 221 -33.34 -0.68 -8.27
C THR A 221 -34.53 0.03 -7.62
N ARG A 222 -34.92 -0.40 -6.42
CA ARG A 222 -35.98 0.23 -5.62
C ARG A 222 -35.39 0.66 -4.28
N GLY A 223 -35.05 1.94 -4.16
CA GLY A 223 -34.37 2.47 -2.98
C GLY A 223 -33.00 1.78 -2.77
N LYS A 224 -32.86 1.03 -1.67
CA LYS A 224 -31.64 0.26 -1.36
C LYS A 224 -31.66 -1.16 -1.92
N SER A 225 -32.80 -1.64 -2.41
CA SER A 225 -32.95 -3.01 -2.91
C SER A 225 -32.65 -3.08 -4.40
N ARG A 226 -31.84 -4.05 -4.79
CA ARG A 226 -31.51 -4.36 -6.18
C ARG A 226 -32.20 -5.67 -6.57
N ILE A 227 -33.10 -5.62 -7.54
CA ILE A 227 -33.81 -6.78 -8.06
C ILE A 227 -33.14 -7.18 -9.38
N ASN A 228 -32.61 -8.40 -9.44
CA ASN A 228 -32.08 -8.96 -10.67
C ASN A 228 -33.22 -9.67 -11.41
N LEU A 229 -33.60 -9.15 -12.58
CA LEU A 229 -34.78 -9.60 -13.31
C LEU A 229 -34.61 -11.03 -13.86
N LYS A 230 -33.37 -11.47 -14.12
CA LYS A 230 -33.06 -12.84 -14.57
C LYS A 230 -33.54 -13.92 -13.60
N TYR A 231 -33.60 -13.60 -12.31
CA TYR A 231 -34.00 -14.53 -11.25
C TYR A 231 -35.30 -14.14 -10.56
N ALA A 232 -35.96 -13.07 -11.02
CA ALA A 232 -37.17 -12.56 -10.40
C ALA A 232 -38.38 -13.40 -10.85
N THR A 233 -39.15 -13.92 -9.89
CA THR A 233 -40.43 -14.55 -10.16
C THR A 233 -41.47 -13.48 -10.46
N ARG A 234 -42.04 -13.51 -11.66
CA ARG A 234 -43.16 -12.64 -12.04
C ARG A 234 -44.45 -13.29 -11.54
N THR A 235 -45.09 -12.69 -10.55
CA THR A 235 -46.49 -13.00 -10.25
C THR A 235 -47.33 -12.38 -11.36
N ASN A 236 -47.86 -13.21 -12.26
CA ASN A 236 -48.89 -12.78 -13.19
C ASN A 236 -50.12 -12.39 -12.35
N GLY A 237 -50.36 -11.08 -12.25
CA GLY A 237 -51.64 -10.54 -11.77
C GLY A 237 -52.67 -10.61 -12.87
#